data_AF-A0A662W0D7-F1
#
_entry.id   AF-A0A662W0D7-F1
#
_cell.length_a   1.000
_cell.length_b   1.000
_cell.length_c   1.000
_cell.angle_alpha   90.00
_cell.angle_beta   90.00
_cell.angle_gamma   90.00
#
_symmetry.space_group_name_H-M   'P 1'
#
loop_
_entity.id
_entity.type
_entity.pdbx_description
1 polymer ?
#
loop_
_entity_poly.entity_id
_entity_poly.type
_entity_poly.pdbx_seq_one_letter_code
_entity_poly.pdbx_strand_id
1 'polypeptide(L)'
;MGIIHFAGLGKSPGAVTAGLSYLKNEFGDHPDYGKIVEGVVIFTSQEIVSGDEEAYQSVDNEYMTRSVRKTWTKGLKNSLEIVRKFLHREFEGGDFYLCIVDVNDFEECFETIAKALLRFHPRGEVGKHIWANLTGGTNVLNAALMQVAYLSGLIPVMYYTFVAKREDSKYLNPFSRNEDEFYFRKIDMFKTTFDERFLYILEKLEEAGDFISSEEILSRLKKDYPNLFGGFNLTMFRRDYLNIMDGWCIERRKKEDLNRLSKNGKNLLKRIRSPLVSALIGREYSEKVDELTKDLECEKI
;
A
#
# COMPACT_ATOMS: atom_id res chain seq x y z
N MET A 1 8.02 -21.50 -1.19
CA MET A 1 8.02 -20.26 -0.39
C MET A 1 6.63 -19.67 -0.49
N GLY A 2 5.85 -19.65 0.59
CA GLY A 2 4.49 -19.16 0.59
C GLY A 2 4.34 -17.65 0.41
N ILE A 3 3.08 -17.22 0.34
CA ILE A 3 2.70 -15.81 0.13
C ILE A 3 2.24 -15.18 1.45
N ILE A 4 2.80 -14.02 1.77
CA ILE A 4 2.34 -13.15 2.85
C ILE A 4 1.35 -12.13 2.29
N HIS A 5 0.24 -11.91 3.00
CA HIS A 5 -0.80 -10.96 2.61
C HIS A 5 -0.76 -9.73 3.49
N PHE A 6 -0.71 -8.55 2.90
CA PHE A 6 -0.86 -7.29 3.61
C PHE A 6 -2.34 -6.89 3.59
N ALA A 7 -2.92 -6.62 4.75
CA ALA A 7 -4.34 -6.31 4.84
C ALA A 7 -4.61 -5.21 5.88
N GLY A 8 -5.40 -4.21 5.50
CA GLY A 8 -5.99 -3.29 6.45
C GLY A 8 -7.14 -3.94 7.21
N LEU A 9 -7.22 -3.71 8.53
CA LEU A 9 -8.34 -4.14 9.35
C LEU A 9 -9.05 -2.94 9.97
N GLY A 10 -10.37 -2.91 9.81
CA GLY A 10 -11.26 -2.00 10.54
C GLY A 10 -12.33 -2.81 11.29
N LYS A 11 -13.54 -2.26 11.38
CA LYS A 11 -14.65 -2.88 12.12
C LYS A 11 -15.23 -4.14 11.47
N SER A 12 -14.82 -4.50 10.25
CA SER A 12 -15.36 -5.65 9.50
C SER A 12 -14.32 -6.75 9.38
N PRO A 13 -14.35 -7.80 10.24
CA PRO A 13 -13.46 -8.95 10.14
C PRO A 13 -13.52 -9.65 8.77
N GLY A 14 -14.71 -9.74 8.18
CA GLY A 14 -14.95 -10.37 6.87
C GLY A 14 -14.14 -9.74 5.73
N ALA A 15 -13.78 -8.45 5.86
CA ALA A 15 -12.97 -7.76 4.87
C ALA A 15 -11.55 -8.34 4.77
N VAL A 16 -11.01 -8.90 5.85
CA VAL A 16 -9.73 -9.61 5.83
C VAL A 16 -9.94 -11.07 5.45
N THR A 17 -10.88 -11.74 6.12
CA THR A 17 -10.98 -13.21 6.07
C THR A 17 -11.56 -13.73 4.77
N ALA A 18 -12.55 -13.06 4.18
CA ALA A 18 -13.28 -13.61 3.03
C ALA A 18 -12.38 -13.76 1.79
N GLY A 19 -11.54 -12.76 1.52
CA GLY A 19 -10.58 -12.80 0.42
C GLY A 19 -9.51 -13.88 0.60
N LEU A 20 -8.99 -14.04 1.83
CA LEU A 20 -8.02 -15.10 2.15
C LEU A 20 -8.65 -16.49 2.02
N SER A 21 -9.89 -16.67 2.49
CA SER A 21 -10.63 -17.91 2.34
C SER A 21 -10.91 -18.25 0.88
N TYR A 22 -11.26 -17.26 0.05
CA TYR A 22 -11.40 -17.45 -1.39
C TYR A 22 -10.08 -17.97 -1.99
N LEU A 23 -8.97 -17.30 -1.70
CA LEU A 23 -7.66 -17.70 -2.22
C LEU A 23 -7.26 -19.12 -1.79
N LYS A 24 -7.47 -19.47 -0.52
CA LYS A 24 -7.21 -20.81 -0.01
C LYS A 24 -8.03 -21.88 -0.74
N ASN A 25 -9.33 -21.66 -0.92
CA ASN A 25 -10.21 -22.68 -1.49
C ASN A 25 -10.06 -22.80 -3.02
N GLU A 26 -9.80 -21.71 -3.72
CA GLU A 26 -9.66 -21.73 -5.18
C GLU A 26 -8.26 -22.15 -5.65
N PHE A 27 -7.21 -21.83 -4.89
CA PHE A 27 -5.84 -22.08 -5.33
C PHE A 27 -5.04 -23.02 -4.43
N GLY A 28 -5.41 -23.18 -3.16
CA GLY A 28 -4.77 -24.12 -2.23
C GLY A 28 -3.24 -23.95 -2.14
N ASP A 29 -2.53 -25.07 -2.32
CA ASP A 29 -1.07 -25.08 -2.46
C ASP A 29 -0.70 -25.02 -3.94
N HIS A 30 0.18 -24.08 -4.29
CA HIS A 30 0.69 -23.90 -5.63
C HIS A 30 2.07 -24.56 -5.77
N PRO A 31 2.37 -25.27 -6.88
CA PRO A 31 3.66 -25.92 -7.08
C PRO A 31 4.86 -24.96 -6.94
N ASP A 32 4.73 -23.77 -7.52
CA ASP A 32 5.82 -22.78 -7.55
C ASP A 32 5.91 -21.90 -6.29
N TYR A 33 4.76 -21.63 -5.64
CA TYR A 33 4.66 -20.68 -4.52
C TYR A 33 4.36 -21.37 -3.18
N GLY A 34 4.24 -22.69 -3.10
CA GLY A 34 3.75 -23.36 -1.88
C GLY A 34 2.38 -22.81 -1.43
N LYS A 35 2.22 -22.55 -0.14
CA LYS A 35 0.95 -22.05 0.42
C LYS A 35 0.58 -20.67 -0.16
N ILE A 36 -0.56 -20.59 -0.83
CA ILE A 36 -1.10 -19.31 -1.34
C ILE A 36 -1.43 -18.34 -0.22
N VAL A 37 -1.71 -18.83 0.99
CA VAL A 37 -1.79 -18.02 2.20
C VAL A 37 -0.89 -18.65 3.27
N GLU A 38 0.35 -18.16 3.37
CA GLU A 38 1.31 -18.59 4.40
C GLU A 38 1.22 -17.70 5.63
N GLY A 39 0.94 -16.41 5.44
CA GLY A 39 0.86 -15.46 6.53
C GLY A 39 0.10 -14.20 6.17
N VAL A 40 -0.18 -13.39 7.18
CA VAL A 40 -0.88 -12.10 7.02
C VAL A 40 -0.21 -11.06 7.91
N VAL A 41 0.05 -9.88 7.37
CA VAL A 41 0.40 -8.69 8.16
C VAL A 41 -0.83 -7.80 8.18
N ILE A 42 -1.39 -7.62 9.37
CA ILE A 42 -2.57 -6.80 9.62
C ILE A 42 -2.13 -5.40 10.03
N PHE A 43 -2.59 -4.39 9.30
CA PHE A 43 -2.43 -2.99 9.66
C PHE A 43 -3.75 -2.45 10.21
N THR A 44 -3.74 -1.90 11.42
CA THR A 44 -4.99 -1.45 12.08
C THR A 44 -4.72 -0.37 13.12
N SER A 45 -5.77 0.27 13.61
CA SER A 45 -5.66 1.32 14.63
C SER A 45 -5.68 0.75 16.05
N GLN A 46 -5.17 1.53 17.00
CA GLN A 46 -5.14 1.15 18.41
C GLN A 46 -6.56 0.86 18.96
N GLU A 47 -7.59 1.58 18.50
CA GLU A 47 -8.98 1.41 18.92
C GLU A 47 -9.58 0.06 18.48
N ILE A 48 -9.14 -0.46 17.33
CA ILE A 48 -9.53 -1.81 16.88
C ILE A 48 -8.82 -2.87 17.72
N VAL A 49 -7.55 -2.65 18.09
CA VAL A 49 -6.77 -3.57 18.94
C VAL A 49 -7.33 -3.62 20.35
N SER A 50 -7.60 -2.48 20.98
CA SER A 50 -8.17 -2.39 22.33
C SER A 50 -9.62 -2.87 22.39
N GLY A 51 -10.34 -2.83 21.26
CA GLY A 51 -11.76 -3.14 21.19
C GLY A 51 -12.66 -1.98 21.61
N ASP A 52 -12.11 -0.76 21.66
CA ASP A 52 -12.90 0.46 21.87
C ASP A 52 -13.89 0.68 20.72
N GLU A 53 -13.51 0.26 19.51
CA GLU A 53 -14.38 0.21 18.35
C GLU A 53 -14.98 -1.19 18.15
N GLU A 54 -16.28 -1.33 18.43
CA GLU A 54 -16.96 -2.62 18.30
C GLU A 54 -17.00 -3.11 16.85
N ALA A 55 -16.57 -4.35 16.65
CA ALA A 55 -16.72 -5.09 15.42
C ALA A 55 -18.18 -5.10 14.95
N TYR A 56 -18.37 -4.97 13.65
CA TYR A 56 -19.64 -5.30 13.02
C TYR A 56 -19.97 -6.77 13.27
N GLN A 57 -21.27 -7.05 13.37
CA GLN A 57 -21.76 -8.40 13.54
C GLN A 57 -21.10 -9.31 12.52
N SER A 58 -20.47 -10.37 13.00
CA SER A 58 -19.75 -11.32 12.18
C SER A 58 -20.29 -12.73 12.42
N VAL A 59 -20.40 -13.54 11.37
CA VAL A 59 -20.85 -14.93 11.44
C VAL A 59 -19.90 -15.81 10.64
N ASP A 60 -19.55 -16.94 11.24
CA ASP A 60 -18.73 -17.95 10.61
C ASP A 60 -19.63 -18.87 9.78
N ASN A 61 -19.70 -18.58 8.49
CA ASN A 61 -20.46 -19.35 7.50
C ASN A 61 -19.61 -20.42 6.81
N GLU A 62 -20.29 -21.40 6.23
CA GLU A 62 -19.66 -22.34 5.30
C GLU A 62 -19.27 -21.63 4.00
N TYR A 63 -18.21 -22.13 3.37
CA TYR A 63 -17.68 -21.56 2.12
C TYR A 63 -18.74 -21.55 1.02
N MET A 64 -18.92 -20.38 0.40
CA MET A 64 -19.87 -20.10 -0.68
C MET A 64 -21.34 -20.31 -0.32
N THR A 65 -21.68 -20.31 0.98
CA THR A 65 -23.07 -20.38 1.44
C THR A 65 -23.34 -19.38 2.57
N ARG A 66 -24.63 -19.09 2.80
CA ARG A 66 -25.11 -18.31 3.95
C ARG A 66 -25.33 -19.17 5.20
N SER A 67 -25.08 -20.47 5.12
CA SER A 67 -25.26 -21.40 6.23
C SER A 67 -24.23 -21.12 7.31
N VAL A 68 -24.69 -20.75 8.51
CA VAL A 68 -23.81 -20.48 9.64
C VAL A 68 -23.27 -21.80 10.19
N ARG A 69 -21.96 -21.99 10.11
CA ARG A 69 -21.26 -23.16 10.66
C ARG A 69 -21.21 -23.08 12.18
N LYS A 70 -20.83 -21.93 12.72
CA LYS A 70 -20.70 -21.69 14.17
C LYS A 70 -21.01 -20.23 14.51
N THR A 71 -21.42 -20.01 15.75
CA THR A 71 -21.69 -18.67 16.31
C THR A 71 -20.68 -18.29 17.38
N TRP A 72 -19.44 -18.80 17.34
CA TRP A 72 -18.40 -18.45 18.34
C TRP A 72 -17.99 -16.98 18.29
N THR A 73 -18.31 -16.29 17.18
CA THR A 73 -18.21 -14.83 17.05
C THR A 73 -19.28 -14.09 17.86
N LYS A 74 -20.34 -14.76 18.32
CA LYS A 74 -21.42 -14.17 19.09
C LYS A 74 -20.89 -13.65 20.41
N GLY A 75 -20.98 -12.34 20.62
CA GLY A 75 -20.48 -11.66 21.81
C GLY A 75 -19.01 -11.24 21.73
N LEU A 76 -18.28 -11.63 20.67
CA LEU A 76 -16.98 -11.02 20.38
C LEU A 76 -17.22 -9.63 19.81
N LYS A 77 -16.69 -8.63 20.50
CA LYS A 77 -16.78 -7.23 20.12
C LYS A 77 -15.51 -6.72 19.45
N ASN A 78 -14.41 -7.45 19.50
CA ASN A 78 -13.13 -7.02 18.97
C ASN A 78 -12.88 -7.66 17.60
N SER A 79 -12.65 -6.83 16.57
CA SER A 79 -12.46 -7.31 15.20
C SER A 79 -11.18 -8.12 15.04
N LEU A 80 -10.09 -7.68 15.68
CA LEU A 80 -8.81 -8.37 15.66
C LEU A 80 -8.92 -9.76 16.30
N GLU A 81 -9.63 -9.89 17.42
CA GLU A 81 -9.83 -11.20 18.06
C GLU A 81 -10.62 -12.17 17.17
N ILE A 82 -11.63 -11.67 16.45
CA ILE A 82 -12.40 -12.47 15.48
C ILE A 82 -11.47 -12.92 14.35
N VAL A 83 -10.72 -12.01 13.75
CA VAL A 83 -9.78 -12.35 12.67
C VAL A 83 -8.71 -13.33 13.16
N ARG A 84 -8.08 -13.09 14.31
CA ARG A 84 -7.06 -13.98 14.88
C ARG A 84 -7.57 -15.39 15.10
N LYS A 85 -8.75 -15.55 15.73
CA LYS A 85 -9.37 -16.88 15.95
C LYS A 85 -9.73 -17.57 14.65
N PHE A 86 -10.20 -16.81 13.66
CA PHE A 86 -10.49 -17.35 12.34
C PHE A 86 -9.22 -17.83 11.64
N LEU A 87 -8.18 -17.01 11.62
CA LEU A 87 -6.92 -17.30 10.95
C LEU A 87 -6.23 -18.54 11.52
N HIS A 88 -6.12 -18.65 12.84
CA HIS A 88 -5.52 -19.83 13.49
C HIS A 88 -6.26 -21.13 13.19
N ARG A 89 -7.57 -21.05 13.00
CA ARG A 89 -8.40 -22.22 12.71
C ARG A 89 -8.35 -22.60 11.23
N GLU A 90 -8.45 -21.62 10.35
CA GLU A 90 -8.54 -21.87 8.91
C GLU A 90 -7.17 -22.03 8.25
N PHE A 91 -6.10 -21.49 8.81
CA PHE A 91 -4.77 -21.47 8.20
C PHE A 91 -3.75 -22.07 9.18
N GLU A 92 -3.84 -23.38 9.41
CA GLU A 92 -2.94 -24.08 10.33
C GLU A 92 -1.46 -23.87 9.97
N GLY A 93 -0.69 -23.46 10.98
CA GLY A 93 0.74 -23.14 10.86
C GLY A 93 1.03 -21.86 10.07
N GLY A 94 0.06 -20.97 9.91
CA GLY A 94 0.27 -19.65 9.31
C GLY A 94 0.94 -18.66 10.26
N ASP A 95 1.70 -17.71 9.69
CA ASP A 95 2.35 -16.64 10.44
C ASP A 95 1.54 -15.34 10.35
N PHE A 96 0.95 -14.91 11.46
CA PHE A 96 0.13 -13.69 11.51
C PHE A 96 0.84 -12.61 12.31
N TYR A 97 0.87 -11.41 11.76
CA TYR A 97 1.55 -10.26 12.33
C TYR A 97 0.60 -9.07 12.45
N LEU A 98 0.85 -8.21 13.42
CA LEU A 98 0.10 -6.99 13.70
C LEU A 98 1.04 -5.79 13.65
N CYS A 99 0.65 -4.78 12.89
CA CYS A 99 1.23 -3.45 12.90
C CYS A 99 0.13 -2.45 13.30
N ILE A 100 0.35 -1.73 14.40
CA ILE A 100 -0.57 -0.68 14.85
C ILE A 100 -0.15 0.64 14.20
N VAL A 101 -1.11 1.37 13.65
CA VAL A 101 -0.89 2.68 12.98
C VAL A 101 -2.03 3.64 13.27
N ASP A 102 -1.76 4.95 13.25
CA ASP A 102 -2.82 5.94 13.03
C ASP A 102 -3.34 5.82 11.58
N VAL A 103 -4.51 5.19 11.44
CA VAL A 103 -5.17 4.96 10.15
C VAL A 103 -5.68 6.23 9.46
N ASN A 104 -5.56 7.39 10.11
CA ASN A 104 -5.86 8.70 9.52
C ASN A 104 -4.58 9.48 9.15
N ASP A 105 -3.41 9.06 9.63
CA ASP A 105 -2.12 9.61 9.22
C ASP A 105 -1.55 8.82 8.04
N PHE A 106 -1.52 9.48 6.88
CA PHE A 106 -0.97 8.90 5.66
C PHE A 106 0.52 8.58 5.79
N GLU A 107 1.31 9.44 6.44
CA GLU A 107 2.76 9.24 6.55
C GLU A 107 3.07 8.04 7.43
N GLU A 108 2.39 7.93 8.58
CA GLU A 108 2.57 6.79 9.48
C GLU A 108 2.15 5.48 8.82
N CYS A 109 1.00 5.46 8.13
CA CYS A 109 0.57 4.32 7.33
C CYS A 109 1.62 3.95 6.27
N PHE A 110 2.10 4.93 5.50
CA PHE A 110 3.09 4.74 4.44
C PHE A 110 4.40 4.18 5.00
N GLU A 111 4.95 4.78 6.05
CA GLU A 111 6.21 4.37 6.65
C GLU A 111 6.11 2.95 7.21
N THR A 112 5.04 2.65 7.95
CA THR A 112 4.85 1.32 8.55
C THR A 112 4.71 0.23 7.50
N ILE A 113 3.92 0.47 6.45
CA ILE A 113 3.76 -0.48 5.35
C ILE A 113 5.07 -0.65 4.59
N ALA A 114 5.80 0.43 4.31
CA ALA A 114 7.09 0.37 3.64
C ALA A 114 8.13 -0.42 4.44
N LYS A 115 8.21 -0.19 5.76
CA LYS A 115 9.09 -0.94 6.65
C LYS A 115 8.69 -2.41 6.72
N ALA A 116 7.40 -2.72 6.83
CA ALA A 116 6.92 -4.10 6.80
C ALA A 116 7.29 -4.78 5.48
N LEU A 117 7.09 -4.11 4.34
CA LEU A 117 7.48 -4.64 3.03
C LEU A 117 8.98 -4.97 2.99
N LEU A 118 9.83 -4.05 3.42
CA LEU A 118 11.28 -4.26 3.42
C LEU A 118 11.73 -5.33 4.43
N ARG A 119 11.01 -5.53 5.54
CA ARG A 119 11.28 -6.61 6.50
C ARG A 119 10.96 -7.99 5.92
N PHE A 120 9.84 -8.13 5.21
CA PHE A 120 9.43 -9.41 4.63
C PHE A 120 10.01 -9.65 3.23
N HIS A 121 10.46 -8.60 2.56
CA HIS A 121 11.15 -8.67 1.27
C HIS A 121 12.32 -7.67 1.20
N PRO A 122 13.45 -7.98 1.87
CA PRO A 122 14.65 -7.17 1.77
C PRO A 122 15.12 -7.06 0.32
N ARG A 123 15.55 -5.87 -0.10
CA ARG A 123 16.11 -5.65 -1.43
C ARG A 123 17.45 -6.37 -1.57
N GLY A 124 17.64 -7.08 -2.68
CA GLY A 124 18.88 -7.82 -2.98
C GLY A 124 18.88 -9.25 -2.44
N GLU A 125 17.87 -9.64 -1.67
CA GLU A 125 17.71 -10.98 -1.13
C GLU A 125 16.44 -11.65 -1.66
N VAL A 126 16.36 -12.97 -1.49
CA VAL A 126 15.14 -13.72 -1.80
C VAL A 126 14.15 -13.51 -0.64
N GLY A 127 13.29 -12.51 -0.81
CA GLY A 127 12.20 -12.20 0.12
C GLY A 127 10.94 -13.03 -0.08
N LYS A 128 9.93 -12.84 0.78
CA LYS A 128 8.60 -13.46 0.64
C LYS A 128 7.83 -12.88 -0.53
N HIS A 129 6.96 -13.66 -1.16
CA HIS A 129 5.97 -13.12 -2.09
C HIS A 129 4.91 -12.36 -1.29
N ILE A 130 4.58 -11.13 -1.71
CA ILE A 130 3.64 -10.28 -0.97
C ILE A 130 2.48 -9.89 -1.86
N TRP A 131 1.26 -10.19 -1.41
CA TRP A 131 0.01 -9.74 -2.04
C TRP A 131 -0.72 -8.78 -1.10
N ALA A 132 -1.59 -7.94 -1.64
CA ALA A 132 -2.30 -6.92 -0.86
C ALA A 132 -3.82 -7.05 -0.97
N ASN A 133 -4.49 -7.11 0.19
CA ASN A 133 -5.94 -7.05 0.31
C ASN A 133 -6.38 -5.61 0.56
N LEU A 134 -7.13 -5.03 -0.38
CA LEU A 134 -7.64 -3.66 -0.30
C LEU A 134 -9.07 -3.56 0.26
N THR A 135 -9.64 -4.65 0.74
CA THR A 135 -11.05 -4.70 1.16
C THR A 135 -11.30 -3.97 2.48
N GLY A 136 -10.39 -4.16 3.44
CA GLY A 136 -10.50 -3.61 4.79
C GLY A 136 -9.62 -2.37 4.99
N GLY A 137 -9.74 -1.75 6.16
CA GLY A 137 -9.01 -0.53 6.52
C GLY A 137 -9.64 0.76 6.00
N THR A 138 -9.00 1.88 6.30
CA THR A 138 -9.42 3.21 5.80
C THR A 138 -8.90 3.42 4.38
N ASN A 139 -9.49 4.38 3.67
CA ASN A 139 -8.98 4.79 2.36
C ASN A 139 -7.55 5.36 2.44
N VAL A 140 -7.18 5.98 3.56
CA VAL A 140 -5.82 6.51 3.78
C VAL A 140 -4.81 5.37 3.85
N LEU A 141 -5.10 4.34 4.65
CA LEU A 141 -4.27 3.14 4.76
C LEU A 141 -4.14 2.40 3.42
N ASN A 142 -5.26 2.22 2.70
CA ASN A 142 -5.24 1.59 1.39
C ASN A 142 -4.48 2.42 0.34
N ALA A 143 -4.59 3.75 0.38
CA ALA A 143 -3.81 4.63 -0.49
C ALA A 143 -2.30 4.54 -0.20
N ALA A 144 -1.90 4.46 1.07
CA ALA A 144 -0.52 4.24 1.47
C ALA A 144 0.00 2.89 0.98
N LEU A 145 -0.78 1.81 1.16
CA LEU A 145 -0.45 0.47 0.68
C LEU A 145 -0.26 0.42 -0.84
N MET A 146 -1.16 1.07 -1.57
CA MET A 146 -1.04 1.20 -3.03
C MET A 146 0.22 1.99 -3.42
N GLN A 147 0.52 3.10 -2.74
CA GLN A 147 1.71 3.89 -3.05
C GLN A 147 2.99 3.09 -2.80
N VAL A 148 3.08 2.34 -1.70
CA VAL A 148 4.23 1.46 -1.42
C VAL A 148 4.37 0.37 -2.49
N ALA A 149 3.26 -0.24 -2.92
CA ALA A 149 3.28 -1.23 -3.99
C ALA A 149 3.79 -0.66 -5.32
N TYR A 150 3.32 0.53 -5.73
CA TYR A 150 3.78 1.18 -6.96
C TYR A 150 5.25 1.61 -6.90
N LEU A 151 5.70 2.20 -5.77
CA LEU A 151 7.08 2.65 -5.63
C LEU A 151 8.07 1.47 -5.59
N SER A 152 7.69 0.38 -4.94
CA SER A 152 8.56 -0.79 -4.82
C SER A 152 8.52 -1.71 -6.05
N GLY A 153 7.36 -1.88 -6.67
CA GLY A 153 7.13 -2.95 -7.63
C GLY A 153 7.33 -4.35 -7.05
N LEU A 154 7.26 -4.51 -5.72
CA LEU A 154 7.45 -5.77 -4.99
C LEU A 154 6.13 -6.45 -4.58
N ILE A 155 5.00 -5.75 -4.74
CA ILE A 155 3.65 -6.28 -4.50
C ILE A 155 2.96 -6.45 -5.87
N PRO A 156 3.08 -7.62 -6.51
CA PRO A 156 2.58 -7.82 -7.88
C PRO A 156 1.07 -8.04 -7.98
N VAL A 157 0.39 -8.35 -6.87
CA VAL A 157 -1.04 -8.65 -6.86
C VAL A 157 -1.72 -7.88 -5.74
N MET A 158 -2.74 -7.11 -6.12
CA MET A 158 -3.74 -6.58 -5.21
C MET A 158 -5.06 -7.29 -5.46
N TYR A 159 -5.90 -7.38 -4.43
CA TYR A 159 -7.24 -7.93 -4.59
C TYR A 159 -8.24 -7.26 -3.65
N TYR A 160 -9.51 -7.41 -4.00
CA TYR A 160 -10.64 -6.83 -3.29
C TYR A 160 -11.82 -7.81 -3.31
N THR A 161 -12.54 -7.94 -2.19
CA THR A 161 -13.83 -8.64 -2.16
C THR A 161 -14.99 -7.66 -2.11
N PHE A 162 -15.84 -7.71 -3.12
CA PHE A 162 -17.07 -6.94 -3.19
C PHE A 162 -18.23 -7.74 -2.57
N VAL A 163 -19.04 -7.05 -1.79
CA VAL A 163 -20.28 -7.55 -1.19
C VAL A 163 -21.38 -6.55 -1.56
N ALA A 164 -22.36 -6.99 -2.34
CA ALA A 164 -23.37 -6.09 -2.90
C ALA A 164 -24.31 -5.51 -1.82
N LYS A 165 -24.65 -6.31 -0.81
CA LYS A 165 -25.56 -5.91 0.26
C LYS A 165 -24.83 -5.82 1.59
N ARG A 166 -25.06 -4.71 2.30
CA ARG A 166 -24.47 -4.47 3.64
C ARG A 166 -24.82 -5.55 4.66
N GLU A 167 -25.99 -6.18 4.54
CA GLU A 167 -26.43 -7.27 5.43
C GLU A 167 -25.58 -8.54 5.31
N ASP A 168 -24.93 -8.74 4.16
CA ASP A 168 -24.06 -9.87 3.87
C ASP A 168 -22.60 -9.58 4.27
N SER A 169 -22.26 -8.34 4.65
CA SER A 169 -20.90 -7.99 5.13
C SER A 169 -20.51 -8.66 6.47
N LYS A 170 -21.46 -9.36 7.10
CA LYS A 170 -21.25 -10.14 8.32
C LYS A 170 -20.52 -11.46 8.10
N TYR A 171 -20.44 -11.97 6.87
CA TYR A 171 -19.88 -13.29 6.61
C TYR A 171 -18.35 -13.27 6.64
N LEU A 172 -17.75 -14.21 7.38
CA LEU A 172 -16.30 -14.37 7.44
C LEU A 172 -15.73 -15.13 6.23
N ASN A 173 -16.54 -15.97 5.59
CA ASN A 173 -16.20 -16.65 4.35
C ASN A 173 -17.02 -16.06 3.18
N PRO A 174 -16.56 -16.20 1.93
CA PRO A 174 -17.42 -16.02 0.76
C PRO A 174 -18.76 -16.74 0.97
N PHE A 175 -19.87 -16.10 0.64
CA PHE A 175 -21.22 -16.58 0.99
C PHE A 175 -22.10 -16.89 -0.21
N SER A 176 -21.60 -16.63 -1.43
CA SER A 176 -22.32 -16.84 -2.67
C SER A 176 -21.36 -17.05 -3.83
N ARG A 177 -21.74 -17.92 -4.77
CA ARG A 177 -21.08 -18.03 -6.08
C ARG A 177 -21.64 -17.04 -7.11
N ASN A 178 -22.70 -16.32 -6.76
CA ASN A 178 -23.27 -15.30 -7.64
C ASN A 178 -22.41 -14.03 -7.54
N GLU A 179 -21.78 -13.64 -8.66
CA GLU A 179 -20.93 -12.45 -8.74
C GLU A 179 -21.69 -11.14 -8.47
N ASP A 180 -23.02 -11.13 -8.68
CA ASP A 180 -23.87 -9.99 -8.33
C ASP A 180 -24.06 -9.83 -6.81
N GLU A 181 -23.72 -10.84 -6.02
CA GLU A 181 -23.83 -10.83 -4.55
C GLU A 181 -22.47 -10.73 -3.86
N PHE A 182 -21.53 -11.58 -4.28
CA PHE A 182 -20.16 -11.64 -3.79
C PHE A 182 -19.21 -11.78 -4.97
N TYR A 183 -18.19 -10.93 -5.04
CA TYR A 183 -17.20 -10.99 -6.10
C TYR A 183 -15.79 -10.79 -5.57
N PHE A 184 -14.89 -11.70 -5.93
CA PHE A 184 -13.45 -11.57 -5.67
C PHE A 184 -12.79 -11.02 -6.93
N ARG A 185 -12.12 -9.87 -6.81
CA ARG A 185 -11.42 -9.24 -7.93
C ARG A 185 -9.92 -9.17 -7.65
N LYS A 186 -9.12 -9.83 -8.48
CA LYS A 186 -7.71 -9.48 -8.64
C LYS A 186 -7.61 -8.16 -9.40
N ILE A 187 -6.76 -7.27 -8.92
CA ILE A 187 -6.49 -5.98 -9.52
C ILE A 187 -5.12 -6.08 -10.16
N ASP A 188 -5.08 -5.98 -11.49
CA ASP A 188 -3.84 -6.05 -12.25
C ASP A 188 -2.99 -4.81 -11.93
N MET A 189 -1.80 -5.07 -11.40
CA MET A 189 -0.82 -4.04 -11.11
C MET A 189 0.13 -3.91 -12.29
N PHE A 190 0.06 -2.77 -12.97
CA PHE A 190 1.08 -2.41 -13.96
C PHE A 190 2.30 -1.89 -13.21
N LYS A 191 3.44 -2.55 -13.39
CA LYS A 191 4.70 -2.08 -12.84
C LYS A 191 5.03 -0.73 -13.47
N THR A 192 4.96 0.33 -12.66
CA THR A 192 5.37 1.67 -13.06
C THR A 192 6.79 1.93 -12.57
N THR A 193 7.50 2.78 -13.29
CA THR A 193 8.81 3.29 -12.84
C THR A 193 8.63 4.66 -12.22
N PHE A 194 9.42 4.95 -11.20
CA PHE A 194 9.50 6.28 -10.64
C PHE A 194 9.93 7.30 -11.71
N ASP A 195 9.19 8.39 -11.90
CA ASP A 195 9.51 9.40 -12.91
C ASP A 195 10.68 10.27 -12.43
N GLU A 196 11.88 9.94 -12.89
CA GLU A 196 13.10 10.66 -12.54
C GLU A 196 13.08 12.12 -13.02
N ARG A 197 12.39 12.41 -14.13
CA ARG A 197 12.29 13.78 -14.64
C ARG A 197 11.56 14.68 -13.67
N PHE A 198 10.49 14.17 -13.06
CA PHE A 198 9.73 14.89 -12.05
C PHE A 198 10.63 15.28 -10.86
N LEU A 199 11.43 14.33 -10.38
CA LEU A 199 12.40 14.61 -9.32
C LEU A 199 13.40 15.69 -9.74
N TYR A 200 14.09 15.51 -10.87
CA TYR A 200 15.15 16.42 -11.28
C TYR A 200 14.67 17.86 -11.46
N ILE A 201 13.40 18.05 -11.88
CA ILE A 201 12.78 19.37 -11.92
C ILE A 201 12.67 19.98 -10.53
N LEU A 202 12.19 19.22 -9.53
CA LEU A 202 12.12 19.69 -8.15
C LEU A 202 13.50 20.04 -7.59
N GLU A 203 14.51 19.24 -7.89
CA GLU A 203 15.89 19.48 -7.44
C GLU A 203 16.46 20.76 -8.04
N LYS A 204 16.31 20.98 -9.34
CA LYS A 204 16.79 22.22 -9.99
C LYS A 204 16.06 23.46 -9.48
N LEU A 205 14.78 23.33 -9.12
CA LEU A 205 14.02 24.41 -8.49
C LEU A 205 14.44 24.66 -7.04
N GLU A 206 14.85 23.63 -6.30
CA GLU A 206 15.40 23.77 -4.95
C GLU A 206 16.78 24.45 -4.98
N GLU A 207 17.68 23.98 -5.86
CA GLU A 207 19.02 24.55 -6.06
C GLU A 207 18.97 26.04 -6.44
N ALA A 208 17.95 26.46 -7.21
CA ALA A 208 17.76 27.85 -7.57
C ALA A 208 17.45 28.75 -6.37
N GLY A 209 16.86 28.21 -5.30
CA GLY A 209 16.52 28.92 -4.06
C GLY A 209 15.35 29.91 -4.17
N ASP A 210 15.16 30.53 -5.33
CA ASP A 210 14.09 31.50 -5.63
C ASP A 210 13.53 31.31 -7.06
N PHE A 211 12.68 32.24 -7.49
CA PHE A 211 12.07 32.28 -8.81
C PHE A 211 13.10 32.23 -9.95
N ILE A 212 12.89 31.30 -10.87
CA ILE A 212 13.74 31.05 -12.04
C ILE A 212 12.88 30.84 -13.30
N SER A 213 13.38 31.27 -14.46
CA SER A 213 12.62 31.18 -15.71
C SER A 213 12.49 29.73 -16.20
N SER A 214 11.43 29.43 -16.96
CA SER A 214 11.24 28.08 -17.51
C SER A 214 12.37 27.68 -18.47
N GLU A 215 12.91 28.66 -19.20
CA GLU A 215 14.05 28.47 -20.12
C GLU A 215 15.34 28.12 -19.37
N GLU A 216 15.63 28.83 -18.27
CA GLU A 216 16.81 28.58 -17.46
C GLU A 216 16.74 27.20 -16.78
N ILE A 217 15.58 26.81 -16.22
CA ILE A 217 15.41 25.47 -15.63
C ILE A 217 15.66 24.40 -16.70
N LEU A 218 15.05 24.54 -17.89
CA LEU A 218 15.22 23.56 -18.96
C LEU A 218 16.67 23.51 -19.44
N SER A 219 17.35 24.64 -19.54
CA SER A 219 18.77 24.73 -19.88
C SER A 219 19.63 23.93 -18.90
N ARG A 220 19.43 24.13 -17.59
CA ARG A 220 20.12 23.36 -16.55
C ARG A 220 19.82 21.86 -16.63
N LEU A 221 18.55 21.48 -16.81
CA LEU A 221 18.14 20.08 -16.95
C LEU A 221 18.75 19.40 -18.19
N LYS A 222 18.84 20.12 -19.32
CA LYS A 222 19.50 19.61 -20.53
C LYS A 222 21.00 19.43 -20.36
N LYS A 223 21.64 20.33 -19.62
CA LYS A 223 23.06 20.26 -19.31
C LYS A 223 23.39 19.06 -18.42
N ASP A 224 22.62 18.90 -17.33
CA ASP A 224 22.93 17.89 -16.31
C ASP A 224 22.37 16.51 -16.65
N TYR A 225 21.24 16.45 -17.38
CA TYR A 225 20.53 15.22 -17.72
C TYR A 225 20.16 15.17 -19.23
N PRO A 226 21.14 15.22 -20.15
CA PRO A 226 20.90 15.30 -21.59
C PRO A 226 20.09 14.12 -22.14
N ASN A 227 20.25 12.93 -21.57
CA ASN A 227 19.50 11.73 -21.99
C ASN A 227 17.99 11.82 -21.69
N LEU A 228 17.61 12.58 -20.67
CA LEU A 228 16.21 12.72 -20.25
C LEU A 228 15.53 13.94 -20.84
N PHE A 229 16.27 15.05 -21.02
CA PHE A 229 15.72 16.35 -21.40
C PHE A 229 16.24 16.90 -22.74
N GLY A 230 17.24 16.28 -23.38
CA GLY A 230 17.88 16.81 -24.59
C GLY A 230 16.90 17.12 -25.72
N GLY A 231 15.90 16.26 -25.92
CA GLY A 231 14.85 16.42 -26.93
C GLY A 231 13.70 17.39 -26.57
N PHE A 232 13.66 17.93 -25.35
CA PHE A 232 12.57 18.81 -24.93
C PHE A 232 12.72 20.21 -25.53
N ASN A 233 11.65 20.74 -26.10
CA ASN A 233 11.53 22.19 -26.31
C ASN A 233 10.77 22.83 -25.15
N LEU A 234 10.81 24.17 -25.08
CA LEU A 234 10.21 24.92 -23.97
C LEU A 234 8.69 24.71 -23.86
N THR A 235 8.00 24.57 -25.00
CA THR A 235 6.55 24.31 -25.04
C THR A 235 6.22 22.96 -24.42
N MET A 236 6.94 21.91 -24.80
CA MET A 236 6.78 20.56 -24.21
C MET A 236 7.07 20.58 -22.72
N PHE A 237 8.20 21.17 -22.31
CA PHE A 237 8.58 21.23 -20.90
C PHE A 237 7.52 21.93 -20.03
N ARG A 238 6.99 23.06 -20.51
CA ARG A 238 5.91 23.78 -19.81
C ARG A 238 4.62 22.95 -19.76
N ARG A 239 4.20 22.37 -20.89
CA ARG A 239 2.94 21.61 -20.99
C ARG A 239 2.96 20.34 -20.16
N ASP A 240 4.03 19.56 -20.28
CA ASP A 240 4.11 18.20 -19.75
C ASP A 240 4.61 18.15 -18.30
N TYR A 241 5.20 19.24 -17.78
CA TYR A 241 5.69 19.29 -16.40
C TYR A 241 5.24 20.54 -15.65
N LEU A 242 5.72 21.72 -16.04
CA LEU A 242 5.51 22.92 -15.20
C LEU A 242 4.03 23.27 -15.01
N ASN A 243 3.18 23.07 -16.03
CA ASN A 243 1.74 23.28 -15.91
C ASN A 243 1.07 22.24 -14.98
N ILE A 244 1.55 20.99 -14.98
CA ILE A 244 1.00 19.90 -14.16
C ILE A 244 1.39 20.06 -12.69
N MET A 245 2.61 20.52 -12.45
CA MET A 245 3.17 20.71 -11.10
C MET A 245 2.66 21.99 -10.42
N ASP A 246 2.10 22.93 -11.20
CA ASP A 246 1.66 24.26 -10.76
C ASP A 246 0.58 24.19 -9.68
N GLY A 247 0.68 25.06 -8.67
CA GLY A 247 -0.30 25.20 -7.59
C GLY A 247 -0.19 24.15 -6.49
N TRP A 248 0.56 23.06 -6.70
CA TRP A 248 0.88 22.09 -5.65
C TRP A 248 2.38 21.99 -5.40
N CYS A 249 3.16 21.41 -6.30
CA CYS A 249 4.59 21.20 -6.11
C CYS A 249 5.41 22.48 -6.37
N ILE A 250 4.94 23.32 -7.28
CA ILE A 250 5.65 24.54 -7.69
C ILE A 250 4.69 25.75 -7.68
N GLU A 251 5.25 26.93 -7.50
CA GLU A 251 4.56 28.21 -7.60
C GLU A 251 5.00 28.93 -8.88
N ARG A 252 4.04 29.41 -9.67
CA ARG A 252 4.33 30.04 -10.98
C ARG A 252 3.79 31.45 -11.11
N ARG A 253 4.62 32.37 -11.57
CA ARG A 253 4.23 33.71 -12.05
C ARG A 253 4.13 33.70 -13.57
N LYS A 254 2.98 33.28 -14.09
CA LYS A 254 2.77 32.98 -15.53
C LYS A 254 3.12 34.15 -16.47
N LYS A 255 2.86 35.39 -16.06
CA LYS A 255 3.16 36.59 -16.87
C LYS A 255 4.67 36.83 -17.03
N GLU A 256 5.44 36.47 -16.01
CA GLU A 256 6.89 36.69 -15.94
C GLU A 256 7.68 35.42 -16.33
N ASP A 257 6.98 34.30 -16.60
CA ASP A 257 7.54 32.97 -16.80
C ASP A 257 8.46 32.48 -15.66
N LEU A 258 8.17 32.90 -14.42
CA LEU A 258 8.97 32.52 -13.26
C LEU A 258 8.35 31.35 -12.49
N ASN A 259 9.19 30.45 -12.03
CA ASN A 259 8.80 29.25 -11.28
C ASN A 259 9.69 29.10 -10.04
N ARG A 260 9.13 28.64 -8.94
CA ARG A 260 9.90 28.22 -7.76
C ARG A 260 9.28 27.00 -7.10
N LEU A 261 10.05 26.31 -6.28
CA LEU A 261 9.55 25.22 -5.46
C LEU A 261 8.60 25.75 -4.37
N SER A 262 7.41 25.13 -4.25
CA SER A 262 6.46 25.48 -3.19
C SER A 262 6.86 24.83 -1.85
N LYS A 263 6.16 25.17 -0.76
CA LYS A 263 6.30 24.44 0.52
C LYS A 263 5.98 22.95 0.36
N ASN A 264 4.93 22.60 -0.38
CA ASN A 264 4.55 21.20 -0.61
C ASN A 264 5.57 20.49 -1.50
N GLY A 265 6.13 21.16 -2.50
CA GLY A 265 7.23 20.64 -3.31
C GLY A 265 8.47 20.33 -2.49
N LYS A 266 8.85 21.20 -1.54
CA LYS A 266 9.94 20.96 -0.58
C LYS A 266 9.68 19.73 0.28
N ASN A 267 8.47 19.60 0.81
CA ASN A 267 8.08 18.45 1.64
C ASN A 267 8.11 17.14 0.83
N LEU A 268 7.57 17.16 -0.39
CA LEU A 268 7.61 16.01 -1.29
C LEU A 268 9.04 15.63 -1.66
N LEU A 269 9.89 16.59 -1.99
CA LEU A 269 11.29 16.35 -2.31
C LEU A 269 12.05 15.74 -1.13
N LYS A 270 11.83 16.26 0.08
CA LYS A 270 12.37 15.69 1.32
C LYS A 270 11.93 14.23 1.50
N ARG A 271 10.67 13.91 1.23
CA ARG A 271 10.15 12.53 1.31
C ARG A 271 10.79 11.62 0.27
N ILE A 272 10.87 12.05 -0.98
CA ILE A 272 11.47 11.26 -2.06
C ILE A 272 12.93 10.93 -1.74
N ARG A 273 13.67 11.88 -1.16
CA ARG A 273 15.06 11.70 -0.71
C ARG A 273 15.21 10.94 0.59
N SER A 274 14.11 10.55 1.24
CA SER A 274 14.21 9.77 2.47
C SER A 274 14.90 8.43 2.18
N PRO A 275 15.69 7.91 3.14
CA PRO A 275 16.30 6.58 2.99
C PRO A 275 15.26 5.49 2.72
N LEU A 276 14.07 5.60 3.33
CA LEU A 276 12.98 4.65 3.16
C LEU A 276 12.46 4.62 1.71
N VAL A 277 12.16 5.79 1.13
CA VAL A 277 11.72 5.85 -0.28
C VAL A 277 12.83 5.40 -1.22
N SER A 278 14.09 5.78 -0.95
CA SER A 278 15.25 5.36 -1.74
C SER A 278 15.41 3.82 -1.77
N ALA A 279 15.18 3.17 -0.62
CA ALA A 279 15.15 1.71 -0.51
C ALA A 279 13.96 1.09 -1.27
N LEU A 280 12.78 1.71 -1.24
CA LEU A 280 11.63 1.26 -2.01
C LEU A 280 11.90 1.32 -3.52
N ILE A 281 12.39 2.44 -4.04
CA ILE A 281 12.61 2.63 -5.50
C ILE A 281 13.85 1.91 -6.03
N GLY A 282 14.71 1.39 -5.15
CA GLY A 282 15.91 0.63 -5.52
C GLY A 282 17.04 1.47 -6.11
N ARG A 283 17.13 2.76 -5.73
CA ARG A 283 18.20 3.66 -6.19
C ARG A 283 19.50 3.54 -5.39
N GLU A 284 19.43 3.10 -4.15
CA GLU A 284 20.59 2.81 -3.32
C GLU A 284 20.46 1.39 -2.76
N TYR A 285 21.46 0.55 -3.04
CA TYR A 285 21.55 -0.79 -2.50
C TYR A 285 22.03 -0.73 -1.04
N SER A 286 21.16 -1.23 -0.15
CA SER A 286 21.47 -2.11 0.97
C SER A 286 22.78 -1.90 1.75
N GLU A 287 22.75 -1.12 2.82
CA GLU A 287 23.54 -1.49 4.01
C GLU A 287 22.72 -1.50 5.31
N LYS A 288 21.44 -1.11 5.28
CA LYS A 288 20.71 -0.76 6.51
C LYS A 288 19.21 -1.08 6.49
N VAL A 289 18.75 -2.11 5.76
CA VAL A 289 17.33 -2.52 5.85
C VAL A 289 16.96 -2.83 7.31
N ASP A 290 17.84 -3.51 8.03
CA ASP A 290 17.67 -3.75 9.47
C ASP A 290 17.58 -2.44 10.25
N GLU A 291 18.38 -1.42 9.92
CA GLU A 291 18.30 -0.13 10.60
C GLU A 291 17.03 0.67 10.24
N LEU A 292 16.55 0.56 8.99
CA LEU A 292 15.33 1.21 8.53
C LEU A 292 14.06 0.58 9.11
N THR A 293 14.15 -0.69 9.51
CA THR A 293 13.02 -1.48 10.01
C THR A 293 13.12 -1.82 11.50
N LYS A 294 14.20 -1.39 12.18
CA LYS A 294 14.45 -1.72 13.60
C LYS A 294 13.36 -1.23 14.55
N ASP A 295 12.74 -0.12 14.21
CA ASP A 295 11.69 0.55 14.98
C ASP A 295 10.29 0.15 14.53
N LEU A 296 10.17 -0.77 13.57
CA LEU A 296 8.87 -1.32 13.18
C LEU A 296 8.31 -2.20 14.30
N GLU A 297 7.23 -1.73 14.92
CA GLU A 297 6.42 -2.53 15.84
C GLU A 297 5.52 -3.48 15.03
N CYS A 298 6.04 -4.69 14.80
CA CYS A 298 5.36 -5.76 14.06
C CYS A 298 5.36 -7.04 14.91
N GLU A 299 4.27 -7.26 15.63
CA GLU A 299 4.15 -8.34 16.61
C GLU A 299 3.50 -9.58 16.01
N LYS A 300 3.95 -10.77 16.39
CA LYS A 300 3.29 -12.03 15.99
C LYS A 300 2.06 -12.27 16.87
N ILE A 301 0.91 -12.57 16.28
CA ILE A 301 -0.40 -12.70 16.95
C ILE A 301 -1.07 -14.05 16.77
#